data_AF-A0A430R3W7-F1
#
_entry.id   AF-A0A430R3W7-F1
#
_cell.length_a   1.000
_cell.length_b   1.000
_cell.length_c   1.000
_cell.angle_alpha   90.00
_cell.angle_beta   90.00
_cell.angle_gamma   90.00
#
_symmetry.space_group_name_H-M   'P 1'
#
loop_
_entity.id
_entity.type
_entity.pdbx_description
1 polymer ?
#
loop_
_entity_poly.entity_id
_entity_poly.type
_entity_poly.pdbx_seq_one_letter_code
_entity_poly.pdbx_strand_id
1 'polypeptide(L)'
;SKGRLLEVDTPRRLYREPRTLAAFLAFGRANLLPEDGHLLAFRYEEVHLGGPLEALVLERREVRGEVLCRVRLPQGEAWVRLEGSPGERVRLGLAQIRRFPMEELS
;
A
#
# COMPACT_ATOMS: atom_id res chain seq x y z
N SER A 1 12.88 -15.17 -0.79
CA SER A 1 14.09 -15.31 0.06
C SER A 1 15.01 -16.35 -0.54
N LYS A 2 16.29 -16.01 -0.78
CA LYS A 2 17.37 -16.94 -1.17
C LYS A 2 17.90 -17.73 0.05
N GLY A 3 17.00 -18.22 0.92
CA GLY A 3 17.35 -18.99 2.13
C GLY A 3 17.89 -18.15 3.31
N ARG A 4 17.61 -16.85 3.38
CA ARG A 4 18.03 -15.97 4.50
C ARG A 4 16.85 -15.57 5.38
N LEU A 5 17.07 -15.49 6.69
CA LEU A 5 16.16 -14.85 7.64
C LEU A 5 16.11 -13.35 7.31
N LEU A 6 14.91 -12.84 7.04
CA LEU A 6 14.69 -11.44 6.66
C LEU A 6 14.57 -10.54 7.90
N GLU A 7 13.79 -11.00 8.89
CA GLU A 7 13.59 -10.33 10.17
C GLU A 7 13.05 -11.35 11.18
N VAL A 8 13.35 -11.20 12.47
CA VAL A 8 12.87 -12.08 13.54
C VAL A 8 12.19 -11.21 14.61
N ASP A 9 10.86 -11.26 14.66
CA ASP A 9 10.03 -10.65 15.70
C ASP A 9 8.64 -11.34 15.69
N THR A 10 7.71 -10.89 16.54
CA THR A 10 6.32 -11.36 16.54
C THR A 10 5.61 -11.00 15.22
N PRO A 11 4.68 -11.82 14.72
CA PRO A 11 3.96 -11.53 13.47
C PRO A 11 3.27 -10.16 13.47
N ARG A 12 2.71 -9.75 14.62
CA ARG A 12 2.04 -8.45 14.77
C ARG A 12 3.02 -7.28 14.63
N ARG A 13 4.25 -7.43 15.13
CA ARG A 13 5.26 -6.38 15.03
C ARG A 13 5.85 -6.31 13.64
N LEU A 14 6.18 -7.46 13.03
CA LEU A 14 6.64 -7.51 11.63
C LEU A 14 5.61 -6.93 10.66
N TYR A 15 4.32 -7.13 10.92
CA TYR A 15 3.25 -6.55 10.10
C TYR A 15 3.20 -5.02 10.17
N ARG A 16 3.34 -4.47 11.39
CA ARG A 16 3.16 -3.04 11.71
C ARG A 16 4.42 -2.22 11.45
N GLU A 17 5.58 -2.76 11.75
CA GLU A 17 6.87 -2.05 11.73
C GLU A 17 7.94 -2.91 11.05
N PRO A 18 7.74 -3.34 9.79
CA PRO A 18 8.77 -4.08 9.07
C PRO A 18 9.98 -3.17 8.82
N ARG A 19 11.18 -3.70 9.07
CA ARG A 19 12.44 -2.95 8.90
C ARG A 19 13.00 -3.03 7.48
N THR A 20 12.50 -3.95 6.67
CA THR A 20 12.95 -4.18 5.29
C THR A 20 11.75 -4.27 4.35
N LEU A 21 11.95 -3.92 3.08
CA LEU A 21 10.91 -4.05 2.06
C LEU A 21 10.47 -5.52 1.93
N ALA A 22 11.43 -6.44 1.99
CA ALA A 22 11.15 -7.87 1.92
C ALA A 22 10.25 -8.35 3.08
N ALA A 23 10.46 -7.85 4.30
CA ALA A 23 9.59 -8.15 5.43
C ALA A 23 8.19 -7.53 5.25
N PHE A 24 8.11 -6.29 4.74
CA PHE A 24 6.82 -5.65 4.44
C PHE A 24 6.00 -6.46 3.42
N LEU A 25 6.64 -6.89 2.34
CA LEU A 25 6.04 -7.67 1.25
C LEU A 25 5.70 -9.11 1.63
N ALA A 26 6.33 -9.67 2.66
CA ALA A 26 6.07 -11.03 3.12
C ALA A 26 4.65 -11.20 3.72
N PHE A 27 3.97 -10.10 4.06
CA PHE A 27 2.67 -10.12 4.68
C PHE A 27 1.67 -9.25 3.93
N GLY A 28 0.43 -9.72 3.80
CA GLY A 28 -0.70 -8.93 3.28
C GLY A 28 -0.53 -8.48 1.82
N ARG A 29 -1.44 -7.60 1.38
CA ARG A 29 -1.32 -6.92 0.08
C ARG A 29 -0.67 -5.56 0.28
N ALA A 30 0.26 -5.23 -0.59
CA ALA A 30 1.10 -4.05 -0.51
C ALA A 30 0.91 -3.18 -1.76
N ASN A 31 0.90 -1.87 -1.55
CA ASN A 31 1.13 -0.88 -2.59
C ASN A 31 2.54 -0.34 -2.46
N LEU A 32 3.22 -0.19 -3.59
CA LEU A 32 4.53 0.44 -3.68
C LEU A 32 4.44 1.56 -4.73
N LEU A 33 4.72 2.78 -4.31
CA LEU A 33 4.73 3.95 -5.20
C LEU A 33 6.10 4.64 -5.11
N PRO A 34 6.74 5.01 -6.23
CA PRO A 34 7.98 5.76 -6.21
C PRO A 34 7.74 7.21 -5.76
N GLU A 35 8.59 7.73 -4.87
CA GLU A 35 8.60 9.13 -4.44
C GLU A 35 10.03 9.52 -4.03
N ASP A 36 10.62 10.53 -4.70
CA ASP A 36 11.90 11.15 -4.32
C ASP A 36 13.02 10.16 -3.93
N GLY A 37 13.31 9.19 -4.80
CA GLY A 37 14.35 8.18 -4.58
C GLY A 37 14.00 7.10 -3.55
N HIS A 38 12.77 7.10 -3.05
CA HIS A 38 12.24 6.10 -2.13
C HIS A 38 11.02 5.38 -2.72
N LEU A 39 10.64 4.30 -2.07
CA LEU A 39 9.37 3.61 -2.24
C LEU A 39 8.47 3.92 -1.07
N LEU A 40 7.32 4.55 -1.34
CA LEU A 40 6.22 4.61 -0.40
C LEU A 40 5.51 3.28 -0.37
N ALA A 41 5.50 2.67 0.80
CA ALA A 41 4.92 1.37 1.05
C ALA A 41 3.77 1.50 2.06
N PHE A 42 2.58 1.07 1.65
CA PHE A 42 1.38 1.07 2.50
C PHE A 42 0.45 -0.06 2.10
N ARG A 43 -0.39 -0.49 3.04
CA ARG A 43 -1.35 -1.56 2.83
C ARG A 43 -2.70 -1.00 2.40
N TYR A 44 -3.48 -1.80 1.67
CA TYR A 44 -4.75 -1.34 1.10
C TYR A 44 -5.77 -0.92 2.18
N GLU A 45 -5.70 -1.56 3.35
CA GLU A 45 -6.56 -1.29 4.51
C GLU A 45 -6.09 -0.11 5.37
N GLU A 46 -4.88 0.41 5.14
CA GLU A 46 -4.32 1.59 5.81
C GLU A 46 -4.72 2.90 5.11
N VAL A 47 -5.64 2.84 4.14
CA VAL A 47 -6.16 3.99 3.41
C VAL A 47 -7.57 4.32 3.89
N HIS A 48 -7.84 5.60 4.09
CA HIS A 48 -9.16 6.11 4.47
C HIS A 48 -9.59 7.29 3.60
N LEU A 49 -10.90 7.56 3.57
CA LEU A 49 -11.46 8.73 2.90
C LEU A 49 -11.17 10.02 3.67
N GLY A 50 -11.14 11.15 2.95
CA GLY A 50 -11.07 12.50 3.52
C GLY A 50 -9.66 13.05 3.77
N GLY A 51 -8.62 12.51 3.13
CA GLY A 51 -7.24 12.99 3.28
C GLY A 51 -6.74 13.94 2.18
N PRO A 52 -5.43 14.23 2.13
CA PRO A 52 -4.88 15.22 1.21
C PRO A 52 -4.61 14.68 -0.21
N LEU A 53 -4.61 13.37 -0.41
CA LEU A 53 -4.25 12.77 -1.70
C LEU A 53 -5.48 12.68 -2.61
N GLU A 54 -5.46 13.39 -3.72
CA GLU A 54 -6.48 13.23 -4.75
C GLU A 54 -6.24 11.96 -5.56
N ALA A 55 -7.31 11.21 -5.81
CA ALA A 55 -7.25 9.96 -6.52
C ALA A 55 -8.45 9.78 -7.46
N LEU A 56 -8.21 9.15 -8.61
CA LEU A 56 -9.27 8.74 -9.55
C LEU A 56 -9.51 7.24 -9.40
N VAL A 57 -10.74 6.83 -9.11
CA VAL A 57 -11.12 5.42 -9.11
C VAL A 57 -11.11 4.90 -10.55
N LEU A 58 -10.26 3.93 -10.83
CA LEU A 58 -10.14 3.29 -12.14
C LEU A 58 -11.00 2.03 -12.23
N GLU A 59 -11.11 1.31 -11.13
CA GLU A 59 -11.73 -0.02 -11.12
C GLU A 59 -12.28 -0.32 -9.72
N ARG A 60 -13.41 -1.03 -9.67
CA ARG A 60 -14.01 -1.56 -8.44
C ARG A 60 -14.05 -3.09 -8.52
N ARG A 61 -13.60 -3.76 -7.46
CA ARG A 61 -13.70 -5.22 -7.30
C ARG A 61 -14.24 -5.57 -5.93
N GLU A 62 -15.09 -6.58 -5.89
CA GLU A 62 -15.50 -7.20 -4.64
C GLU A 62 -14.70 -8.50 -4.44
N VAL A 63 -14.01 -8.59 -3.30
CA VAL A 63 -13.12 -9.72 -2.99
C VAL A 63 -13.38 -10.15 -1.56
N ARG A 64 -13.94 -11.36 -1.38
CA ARG A 64 -14.21 -11.95 -0.05
C ARG A 64 -15.02 -11.01 0.87
N GLY A 65 -16.00 -10.31 0.31
CA GLY A 65 -16.85 -9.37 1.05
C GLY A 65 -16.23 -7.99 1.29
N GLU A 66 -15.00 -7.73 0.81
CA GLU A 66 -14.40 -6.40 0.82
C GLU A 66 -14.51 -5.74 -0.55
N VAL A 67 -14.80 -4.44 -0.58
CA VAL A 67 -14.73 -3.64 -1.81
C VAL A 67 -13.34 -3.02 -1.89
N LEU A 68 -12.62 -3.38 -2.95
CA LEU A 68 -11.32 -2.81 -3.28
C LEU A 68 -11.44 -1.99 -4.56
N CYS A 69 -10.86 -0.80 -4.52
CA CYS A 69 -10.76 0.07 -5.68
C CYS A 69 -9.30 0.16 -6.13
N ARG A 70 -9.06 0.02 -7.44
CA ARG A 70 -7.80 0.47 -8.03
C ARG A 70 -7.91 1.95 -8.30
N VAL A 71 -6.98 2.73 -7.79
CA VAL A 71 -6.98 4.18 -7.89
C VAL A 71 -5.71 4.68 -8.58
N ARG A 72 -5.85 5.76 -9.36
CA ARG A 72 -4.72 6.57 -9.85
C ARG A 72 -4.40 7.64 -8.81
N LEU A 73 -3.17 7.64 -8.34
CA LEU A 73 -2.53 8.67 -7.52
C LEU A 73 -1.48 9.41 -8.35
N PRO A 74 -0.98 10.58 -7.91
CA PRO A 74 0.10 11.29 -8.61
C PRO A 74 1.34 10.43 -8.86
N GLN A 75 1.69 9.57 -7.90
CA GLN A 75 2.88 8.73 -7.93
C GLN A 75 2.67 7.40 -8.70
N GLY A 76 1.43 7.01 -9.03
CA GLY A 76 1.15 5.73 -9.68
C GLY A 76 -0.22 5.15 -9.36
N GLU A 77 -0.36 3.83 -9.43
CA GLU A 77 -1.61 3.13 -9.14
C GLU A 77 -1.54 2.34 -7.84
N ALA A 78 -2.63 2.29 -7.09
CA ALA A 78 -2.73 1.54 -5.84
C ALA A 78 -4.09 0.84 -5.73
N TRP A 79 -4.12 -0.30 -5.03
CA TRP A 79 -5.36 -0.92 -4.55
C TRP A 79 -5.65 -0.45 -3.13
N VAL A 80 -6.86 0.04 -2.89
CA VAL A 80 -7.29 0.59 -1.59
C VAL A 80 -8.64 0.02 -1.20
N ARG A 81 -8.90 -0.15 0.10
CA ARG A 81 -10.23 -0.51 0.60
C ARG A 81 -11.12 0.72 0.59
N LEU A 82 -12.09 0.75 -0.31
CA LEU A 82 -12.93 1.92 -0.56
C LEU A 82 -14.24 1.47 -1.21
N GLU A 83 -15.34 2.09 -0.82
CA GLU A 83 -16.59 2.06 -1.56
C GLU A 83 -16.62 3.26 -2.52
N GLY A 84 -16.25 3.03 -3.78
CA GLY A 84 -16.24 4.07 -4.81
C GLY A 84 -16.54 3.48 -6.19
N SER A 85 -16.94 4.32 -7.12
CA SER A 85 -17.28 3.92 -8.49
C SER A 85 -16.20 4.31 -9.50
N PRO A 86 -15.92 3.51 -10.54
CA PRO A 86 -15.01 3.93 -11.60
C PRO A 86 -15.38 5.29 -12.18
N GLY A 87 -14.38 6.17 -12.35
CA GLY A 87 -14.55 7.56 -12.77
C GLY A 87 -14.72 8.56 -11.63
N GLU A 88 -14.98 8.10 -10.40
CA GLU A 88 -15.13 8.96 -9.23
C GLU A 88 -13.77 9.53 -8.79
N ARG A 89 -13.77 10.83 -8.45
CA ARG A 89 -12.63 11.48 -7.80
C ARG A 89 -12.84 11.49 -6.30
N VAL A 90 -11.87 10.96 -5.58
CA VAL A 90 -11.90 10.84 -4.12
C VAL A 90 -10.67 11.48 -3.50
N ARG A 91 -10.76 11.78 -2.21
CA ARG A 91 -9.65 12.25 -1.40
C ARG A 91 -9.28 11.21 -0.37
N LEU A 92 -8.00 10.83 -0.34
CA LEU A 92 -7.48 9.72 0.44
C LEU A 92 -6.44 10.19 1.46
N GLY A 93 -6.48 9.60 2.64
CA GLY A 93 -5.45 9.68 3.66
C GLY A 93 -4.80 8.32 3.86
N LEU A 94 -3.49 8.32 4.13
CA LEU A 94 -2.73 7.12 4.42
C LEU A 94 -2.42 7.12 5.91
N ALA A 95 -3.04 6.21 6.66
CA ALA A 95 -2.87 6.10 8.10
C ALA A 95 -1.43 5.69 8.48
N GLN A 96 -0.79 4.89 7.63
CA GLN A 96 0.60 4.50 7.83
C GLN A 96 1.33 4.38 6.49
N ILE A 97 2.50 5.01 6.40
CA ILE A 97 3.39 4.96 5.25
C ILE A 97 4.76 4.53 5.75
N ARG A 98 5.34 3.50 5.13
CA ARG A 98 6.74 3.13 5.31
C ARG A 98 7.51 3.64 4.09
N ARG A 99 8.77 4.01 4.31
CA ARG A 99 9.68 4.43 3.25
C ARG A 99 10.82 3.42 3.18
N PHE A 100 11.04 2.87 2.00
CA PHE A 100 12.17 2.00 1.71
C PHE A 100 13.03 2.63 0.62
N PRO A 101 14.36 2.47 0.64
CA PRO A 101 15.23 2.86 -0.47
C PRO A 101 14.81 2.17 -1.77
N MET A 102 14.89 2.88 -2.90
CA MET A 102 14.47 2.35 -4.20
C MET A 102 15.33 1.15 -4.64
N GLU A 103 16.57 1.06 -4.16
CA GLU A 103 17.50 -0.04 -4.44
C GLU A 103 17.03 -1.38 -3.87
N GLU A 104 16.07 -1.41 -2.94
CA GLU A 104 15.53 -2.66 -2.38
C GLU A 104 14.65 -3.45 -3.38
N LEU A 105 14.32 -2.90 -4.56
CA LEU A 105 13.63 -3.62 -5.64
C LEU A 105 14.57 -4.47 -6.52
N SER A 106 15.88 -4.34 -6.35
CA SER A 106 16.93 -4.94 -7.22
C SER A 106 17.18 -6.43 -6.96
#